data_AF-A0A956X2I6-F1
#
_entry.id   AF-A0A956X2I6-F1
#
_cell.length_a   1.000
_cell.length_b   1.000
_cell.length_c   1.000
_cell.angle_alpha   90.00
_cell.angle_beta   90.00
_cell.angle_gamma   90.00
#
_symmetry.space_group_name_H-M   'P 1'
#
loop_
_entity.id
_entity.type
_entity.pdbx_description
1 polymer ?
#
loop_
_entity_poly.entity_id
_entity_poly.type
_entity_poly.pdbx_seq_one_letter_code
_entity_poly.pdbx_strand_id
1 'polypeptide(L)'
;MNPERQHYLHMIEDLRGQVRDLIADLPAEVLNWRPLPASDAHETNSLAVLAAHVAGAEHFWIAEVIGGYPATRDRPAEFVMEVDGPSSLVRRLDEVGAETSIVFSRLTAADLDGT
;
A
#
# COMPACT_ATOMS: atom_id res chain seq x y z
N MET A 1 -13.50 16.34 -11.07
CA MET A 1 -12.13 15.84 -11.26
C MET A 1 -11.88 15.65 -12.75
N ASN A 2 -10.68 15.94 -13.28
CA ASN A 2 -10.37 15.67 -14.69
C ASN A 2 -10.42 14.14 -14.96
N PRO A 3 -10.85 13.68 -16.15
CA PRO A 3 -10.92 12.25 -16.50
C PRO A 3 -9.64 11.45 -16.23
N GLU A 4 -8.47 12.02 -16.50
CA GLU A 4 -7.19 11.34 -16.28
C GLU A 4 -6.92 11.10 -14.79
N ARG A 5 -7.16 12.11 -13.93
CA ARG A 5 -7.05 11.94 -12.48
C ARG A 5 -8.03 10.92 -11.92
N GLN A 6 -9.25 10.90 -12.45
CA GLN A 6 -10.24 9.89 -12.06
C GLN A 6 -9.76 8.50 -12.44
N HIS A 7 -9.12 8.36 -13.60
CA HIS A 7 -8.56 7.09 -14.05
C HIS A 7 -7.43 6.63 -13.13
N TYR A 8 -6.46 7.48 -12.80
CA TYR A 8 -5.38 7.12 -11.87
C TYR A 8 -5.90 6.77 -10.47
N LEU A 9 -6.84 7.54 -9.93
CA LEU A 9 -7.43 7.23 -8.64
C LEU A 9 -8.10 5.86 -8.66
N HIS A 10 -8.93 5.60 -9.68
CA HIS A 10 -9.61 4.31 -9.82
C HIS A 10 -8.62 3.14 -9.96
N MET A 11 -7.55 3.31 -10.73
CA MET A 11 -6.51 2.27 -10.88
C MET A 11 -5.81 1.96 -9.55
N ILE A 12 -5.48 2.98 -8.76
CA ILE A 12 -4.84 2.81 -7.46
C ILE A 12 -5.81 2.14 -6.47
N GLU A 13 -7.07 2.58 -6.44
CA GLU A 13 -8.12 1.99 -5.61
C GLU A 13 -8.39 0.53 -5.96
N ASP A 14 -8.45 0.19 -7.25
CA ASP A 14 -8.68 -1.16 -7.75
C ASP A 14 -7.51 -2.09 -7.36
N LEU A 15 -6.27 -1.69 -7.63
CA LEU A 15 -5.09 -2.50 -7.29
C LEU A 15 -4.95 -2.72 -5.77
N ARG A 16 -5.17 -1.67 -4.96
CA ARG A 16 -5.17 -1.80 -3.50
C ARG A 16 -6.32 -2.69 -3.02
N GLY A 17 -7.50 -2.53 -3.60
CA GLY A 17 -8.68 -3.34 -3.31
C GLY A 17 -8.43 -4.84 -3.56
N GLN A 18 -7.80 -5.17 -4.70
CA GLN A 18 -7.41 -6.54 -5.01
C GLN A 18 -6.44 -7.12 -3.97
N VAL A 19 -5.43 -6.34 -3.53
CA VAL A 19 -4.51 -6.78 -2.47
C VAL A 19 -5.26 -7.02 -1.15
N ARG A 20 -6.14 -6.09 -0.78
CA ARG A 20 -6.96 -6.19 0.44
C ARG A 20 -7.84 -7.45 0.43
N ASP A 21 -8.54 -7.69 -0.68
CA ASP A 21 -9.47 -8.81 -0.81
C ASP A 21 -8.74 -10.16 -0.82
N LEU A 22 -7.54 -10.22 -1.39
CA LEU A 22 -6.70 -11.42 -1.36
C LEU A 22 -6.27 -11.83 0.05
N ILE A 23 -6.11 -10.88 0.98
CA ILE A 23 -5.61 -11.15 2.34
C ILE A 23 -6.70 -11.20 3.41
N ALA A 24 -7.88 -10.62 3.16
CA ALA A 24 -8.88 -10.28 4.18
C ALA A 24 -9.34 -11.46 5.06
N ASP A 25 -9.37 -12.67 4.50
CA ASP A 25 -9.89 -13.87 5.18
C ASP A 25 -8.81 -14.95 5.40
N LEU A 26 -7.54 -14.64 5.15
CA LEU A 26 -6.45 -15.60 5.32
C LEU A 26 -6.01 -15.72 6.79
N PRO A 27 -5.70 -16.93 7.26
CA PRO A 27 -5.13 -17.12 8.60
C PRO A 27 -3.70 -16.59 8.67
N ALA A 28 -3.25 -16.22 9.88
CA ALA A 28 -1.91 -15.71 10.16
C ALA A 28 -0.79 -16.58 9.56
N GLU A 29 -0.91 -17.91 9.67
CA GLU A 29 0.06 -18.86 9.13
C GLU A 29 0.27 -18.65 7.62
N VAL A 30 -0.80 -18.51 6.84
CA VAL A 30 -0.73 -18.29 5.40
C VAL A 30 -0.21 -16.89 5.07
N LEU A 31 -0.61 -15.87 5.85
CA LEU A 31 -0.15 -14.50 5.67
C LEU A 31 1.36 -14.35 5.89
N ASN A 32 1.92 -15.06 6.88
CA ASN A 32 3.33 -14.99 7.25
C ASN A 32 4.19 -16.03 6.50
N TRP A 33 3.57 -17.01 5.83
CA TRP A 33 4.28 -18.04 5.07
C TRP A 33 5.07 -17.47 3.89
N ARG A 34 6.21 -18.11 3.60
CA ARG A 34 7.09 -17.80 2.46
C ARG A 34 7.25 -19.04 1.58
N PRO A 35 7.21 -18.91 0.24
CA PRO A 35 7.33 -20.04 -0.67
C PRO A 35 8.74 -20.63 -0.74
N LEU A 36 9.77 -19.81 -0.55
CA LEU A 36 11.16 -20.26 -0.47
C LEU A 36 11.72 -19.96 0.93
N PRO A 37 12.55 -20.87 1.49
CA PRO A 37 13.29 -20.58 2.70
C PRO A 37 14.21 -19.36 2.48
N ALA A 38 14.42 -18.58 3.52
CA ALA A 38 15.39 -17.49 3.48
C ALA A 38 16.76 -18.08 3.10
N SER A 39 17.34 -17.56 2.02
CA SER A 39 18.67 -17.94 1.54
C SER A 39 19.47 -16.68 1.27
N ASP A 40 20.79 -16.78 1.35
CA ASP A 40 21.72 -15.65 1.22
C ASP A 40 21.63 -14.90 -0.12
N ALA A 41 20.93 -15.46 -1.12
CA ALA A 41 20.84 -14.88 -2.46
C ALA A 41 19.48 -14.24 -2.77
N HIS A 42 18.37 -14.85 -2.34
CA HIS A 42 17.02 -14.39 -2.70
C HIS A 42 16.01 -14.79 -1.61
N GLU A 43 15.53 -13.81 -0.84
CA GLU A 43 14.41 -14.02 0.07
C GLU A 43 13.08 -13.71 -0.66
N THR A 44 12.15 -14.67 -0.66
CA THR A 44 10.76 -14.41 -1.07
C THR A 44 10.00 -13.81 0.11
N ASN A 45 9.32 -12.70 -0.13
CA ASN A 45 8.48 -12.06 0.88
C ASN A 45 7.18 -12.83 1.12
N SER A 46 6.69 -12.77 2.35
CA SER A 46 5.36 -13.26 2.73
C SER A 46 4.26 -12.31 2.21
N LEU A 47 3.00 -12.76 2.22
CA LEU A 47 1.87 -11.89 1.89
C LEU A 47 1.76 -10.70 2.85
N ALA A 48 2.08 -10.90 4.13
CA ALA A 48 2.11 -9.84 5.14
C ALA A 48 3.11 -8.74 4.77
N VAL A 49 4.33 -9.12 4.38
CA VAL A 49 5.37 -8.17 3.91
C VAL A 49 4.91 -7.47 2.63
N LEU A 50 4.37 -8.20 1.65
CA LEU A 50 3.93 -7.60 0.39
C LEU A 50 2.78 -6.60 0.60
N ALA A 51 1.79 -6.93 1.42
CA ALA A 51 0.67 -6.04 1.73
C ALA A 51 1.13 -4.79 2.51
N ALA A 52 2.01 -4.96 3.50
CA ALA A 52 2.61 -3.84 4.22
C ALA A 52 3.42 -2.94 3.28
N HIS A 53 4.19 -3.53 2.36
CA HIS A 53 4.97 -2.80 1.39
C HIS A 53 4.11 -2.03 0.38
N VAL A 54 3.01 -2.61 -0.10
CA VAL A 54 2.05 -1.92 -0.98
C VAL A 54 1.47 -0.69 -0.28
N ALA A 55 0.98 -0.85 0.96
CA ALA A 55 0.43 0.26 1.72
C ALA A 55 1.49 1.33 2.04
N GLY A 56 2.71 0.93 2.41
CA GLY A 56 3.81 1.85 2.68
C GLY A 56 4.30 2.60 1.44
N ALA A 57 4.35 1.94 0.28
CA ALA A 57 4.73 2.56 -0.98
C ALA A 57 3.67 3.57 -1.46
N GLU A 58 2.39 3.25 -1.33
CA GLU A 58 1.32 4.18 -1.67
C GLU A 58 1.29 5.38 -0.71
N HIS A 59 1.41 5.16 0.60
CA HIS A 59 1.52 6.24 1.59
C HIS A 59 2.69 7.18 1.25
N PHE A 60 3.86 6.62 0.96
CA PHE A 60 5.04 7.40 0.60
C PHE A 60 4.82 8.26 -0.65
N TRP A 61 4.39 7.66 -1.75
CA TRP A 61 4.26 8.39 -3.01
C TRP A 61 3.07 9.35 -3.02
N ILE A 62 1.91 8.93 -2.51
CA ILE A 62 0.70 9.73 -2.58
C ILE A 62 0.59 10.70 -1.41
N ALA A 63 0.73 10.22 -0.17
CA ALA A 63 0.54 11.07 1.00
C ALA A 63 1.77 11.95 1.28
N GLU A 64 2.97 11.39 1.36
CA GLU A 64 4.17 12.15 1.72
C GLU A 64 4.67 13.01 0.56
N VAL A 65 4.96 12.40 -0.60
CA VAL A 65 5.57 13.10 -1.75
C VAL A 65 4.59 14.05 -2.43
N ILE A 66 3.41 13.57 -2.84
CA ILE A 66 2.42 14.38 -3.56
C ILE A 66 1.59 15.22 -2.58
N GLY A 67 1.13 14.63 -1.48
CA GLY A 67 0.26 15.27 -0.49
C GLY A 67 0.99 16.18 0.50
N GLY A 68 2.32 16.12 0.56
CA GLY A 68 3.14 16.90 1.50
C GLY A 68 2.94 16.50 2.97
N TYR A 69 2.50 15.28 3.24
CA TYR A 69 2.32 14.79 4.61
C TYR A 69 3.69 14.56 5.28
N PRO A 70 3.77 14.53 6.62
CA PRO A 70 5.02 14.23 7.32
C PRO A 70 5.62 12.88 6.86
N ALA A 71 6.94 12.82 6.73
CA ALA A 71 7.65 11.59 6.41
C ALA A 71 7.61 10.62 7.61
N THR A 72 6.69 9.65 7.55
CA THR A 72 6.44 8.67 8.62
C THR A 72 6.63 7.22 8.18
N ARG A 73 6.89 6.97 6.89
CA ARG A 73 7.15 5.64 6.36
C ARG A 73 8.36 4.96 7.03
N ASP A 74 8.12 3.84 7.69
CA ASP A 74 9.17 2.91 8.15
C ASP A 74 9.33 1.75 7.16
N ARG A 75 10.16 1.96 6.15
CA ARG A 75 10.42 0.94 5.13
C ARG A 75 11.06 -0.33 5.72
N PRO A 76 12.09 -0.27 6.59
CA PRO A 76 12.63 -1.47 7.21
C PRO A 76 11.56 -2.34 7.91
N ALA A 77 10.61 -1.72 8.63
CA ALA A 77 9.53 -2.45 9.29
C ALA A 77 8.60 -3.21 8.31
N GLU A 78 8.40 -2.70 7.09
CA GLU A 78 7.61 -3.39 6.05
C GLU A 78 8.17 -4.78 5.72
N PHE A 79 9.50 -4.93 5.70
CA PHE A 79 10.20 -6.15 5.27
C PHE A 79 10.41 -7.18 6.38
N VAL A 80 10.06 -6.84 7.62
CA VAL A 80 10.07 -7.75 8.78
C VAL A 80 8.66 -7.93 9.36
N MET A 81 7.63 -7.57 8.60
CA MET A 81 6.23 -7.64 9.02
C MET A 81 5.79 -9.09 9.27
N GLU A 82 5.21 -9.31 10.45
CA GLU A 82 4.46 -10.50 10.83
C GLU A 82 3.15 -10.08 11.48
N VAL A 83 2.09 -10.87 11.28
CA VAL A 83 0.75 -10.54 11.79
C VAL A 83 0.06 -11.73 12.45
N ASP A 84 -0.76 -11.46 13.46
CA ASP A 84 -1.65 -12.46 14.10
C ASP A 84 -2.93 -12.72 13.29
N GLY A 85 -3.12 -12.01 12.19
CA GLY A 85 -4.29 -12.07 11.33
C GLY A 85 -4.37 -10.86 10.39
N PRO A 86 -5.37 -10.81 9.51
CA PRO A 86 -5.43 -9.83 8.43
C PRO A 86 -5.81 -8.41 8.88
N SER A 87 -6.44 -8.26 10.04
CA SER A 87 -7.09 -7.01 10.47
C SER A 87 -6.15 -5.81 10.50
N SER A 88 -4.88 -5.97 10.90
CA SER A 88 -3.92 -4.86 10.92
C SER A 88 -3.54 -4.40 9.51
N LEU A 89 -3.36 -5.33 8.57
CA LEU A 89 -3.01 -5.03 7.18
C LEU A 89 -4.22 -4.44 6.43
N VAL A 90 -5.40 -5.02 6.59
CA VAL A 90 -6.65 -4.51 6.00
C VAL A 90 -6.90 -3.08 6.47
N ARG A 91 -6.81 -2.83 7.78
CA ARG A 91 -6.95 -1.47 8.32
C ARG A 91 -5.92 -0.52 7.71
N ARG A 92 -4.65 -0.94 7.58
CA ARG A 92 -3.61 -0.08 7.00
C ARG A 92 -3.86 0.23 5.52
N LEU A 93 -4.33 -0.74 4.74
CA LEU A 93 -4.74 -0.52 3.34
C LEU A 93 -5.92 0.46 3.26
N ASP A 94 -6.93 0.29 4.12
CA ASP A 94 -8.09 1.18 4.18
C ASP A 94 -7.70 2.62 4.56
N GLU A 95 -6.79 2.79 5.54
CA GLU A 95 -6.25 4.08 5.96
C GLU A 95 -5.52 4.80 4.81
N VAL A 96 -4.62 4.10 4.12
CA VAL A 96 -3.88 4.67 2.98
C VAL A 96 -4.82 5.00 1.83
N GLY A 97 -5.89 4.24 1.63
CA GLY A 97 -6.92 4.57 0.64
C GLY A 97 -7.68 5.87 0.95
N ALA A 98 -7.96 6.13 2.23
CA ALA A 98 -8.54 7.39 2.66
C ALA A 98 -7.57 8.56 2.47
N GLU A 99 -6.28 8.38 2.78
CA GLU A 99 -5.24 9.36 2.52
C GLU A 99 -5.16 9.72 1.03
N THR A 100 -5.08 8.70 0.16
CA THR A 100 -5.06 8.85 -1.29
C THR A 100 -6.27 9.61 -1.80
N SER A 101 -7.47 9.28 -1.34
CA SER A 101 -8.70 9.98 -1.72
C SER A 101 -8.64 11.47 -1.36
N ILE A 102 -8.14 11.79 -0.17
CA ILE A 102 -7.99 13.17 0.31
C ILE A 102 -6.98 13.93 -0.56
N VAL A 103 -5.81 13.35 -0.84
CA VAL A 103 -4.78 13.98 -1.68
C VAL A 103 -5.32 14.22 -3.08
N PHE A 104 -5.91 13.19 -3.72
CA PHE A 104 -6.46 13.31 -5.07
C PHE A 104 -7.57 14.34 -5.18
N SER A 105 -8.36 14.59 -4.12
CA SER A 105 -9.38 15.64 -4.12
C SER A 105 -8.79 17.06 -4.22
N ARG A 106 -7.55 17.25 -3.78
CA ARG A 106 -6.85 18.55 -3.73
C ARG A 106 -5.98 18.83 -4.95
N LEU A 107 -5.59 17.79 -5.68
CA LEU A 107 -4.86 17.95 -6.92
C LEU A 107 -5.67 18.76 -7.93
N THR A 108 -4.98 19.33 -8.91
CA THR A 108 -5.47 20.07 -10.07
C THR A 108 -5.03 19.35 -11.35
N ALA A 109 -5.30 19.90 -12.53
CA ALA A 109 -4.74 19.34 -13.76
C ALA A 109 -3.25 19.65 -13.90
N ALA A 110 -2.81 20.83 -13.45
CA ALA A 110 -1.41 21.27 -13.53
C ALA A 110 -0.46 20.36 -12.74
N ASP A 111 -0.93 19.77 -11.63
CA ASP A 111 -0.13 18.84 -10.83
C ASP A 111 0.24 17.55 -11.59
N LEU A 112 -0.51 17.19 -12.64
CA LEU A 112 -0.14 16.08 -13.54
C LEU A 112 0.95 16.46 -14.54
N ASP A 113 1.03 17.73 -14.91
CA ASP A 113 1.99 18.24 -15.90
C ASP A 113 3.38 18.50 -15.28
N GLY A 114 3.50 18.43 -13.95
CA GLY A 114 4.77 18.59 -13.22
C GLY A 114 5.35 20.02 -13.26
N THR A 115 4.50 21.02 -13.51
CA THR A 115 4.90 22.44 -13.59
C THR A 115 4.90 23.15 -12.26
#